data_AF-A0A7Y2FVD1-F1
#
_entry.id   AF-A0A7Y2FVD1-F1
#
_cell.length_a   1.000
_cell.length_b   1.000
_cell.length_c   1.000
_cell.angle_alpha   90.00
_cell.angle_beta   90.00
_cell.angle_gamma   90.00
#
_symmetry.space_group_name_H-M   'P 1'
#
loop_
_entity.id
_entity.type
_entity.pdbx_description
1 polymer ?
#
loop_
_entity_poly.entity_id
_entity_poly.type
_entity_poly.pdbx_seq_one_letter_code
_entity_poly.pdbx_strand_id
1 'polypeptide(L)'
;MKSIKGPAIFLAQFMGDEPPYDSLENLCQWVSNLGFKGIQIPTSDPHYFDLKRAAQDLDYCNAIKDKVASYGLEITELSTHLQGQLVAVHPAYDSLFDAFAPEEVHNNPEARTTWAIQQLKYAATASKNLGLTAHVTFSGALAWPYLYPWPQRPPGLIETAFEELAQRWQAFLDHFDKEGID
;
A
#
# COMPACT_ATOMS: atom_id res chain seq x y z
N MET A 1 -30.54 2.54 -2.12
CA MET A 1 -29.69 1.37 -2.41
C MET A 1 -28.93 1.02 -1.14
N LYS A 2 -28.89 -0.25 -0.73
CA LYS A 2 -28.01 -0.66 0.37
C LYS A 2 -26.57 -0.63 -0.17
N SER A 3 -25.78 0.36 0.24
CA SER A 3 -24.39 0.57 -0.22
C SER A 3 -23.36 -0.32 0.50
N ILE A 4 -23.75 -0.96 1.61
CA ILE A 4 -22.89 -1.83 2.41
C ILE A 4 -22.92 -3.25 1.84
N LYS A 5 -21.76 -3.75 1.38
CA LYS A 5 -21.58 -5.08 0.77
C LYS A 5 -21.24 -6.18 1.78
N GLY A 6 -20.84 -5.82 3.00
CA GLY A 6 -20.46 -6.75 4.06
C GLY A 6 -19.19 -6.30 4.79
N PRO A 7 -18.77 -7.02 5.84
CA PRO A 7 -17.54 -6.71 6.55
C PRO A 7 -16.31 -7.09 5.73
N ALA A 8 -15.29 -6.24 5.76
CA ALA A 8 -13.98 -6.48 5.16
C ALA A 8 -12.88 -6.35 6.22
N ILE A 9 -11.73 -6.98 5.97
CA ILE A 9 -10.60 -7.01 6.90
C ILE A 9 -9.28 -6.69 6.20
N PHE A 10 -8.40 -5.97 6.89
CA PHE A 10 -7.05 -5.67 6.41
C PHE A 10 -6.06 -6.75 6.86
N LEU A 11 -5.49 -7.50 5.91
CA LEU A 11 -4.70 -8.70 6.22
C LEU A 11 -3.37 -8.41 6.93
N ALA A 12 -2.76 -7.23 6.76
CA ALA A 12 -1.46 -6.92 7.37
C ALA A 12 -1.45 -7.03 8.90
N GLN A 13 -2.62 -6.86 9.54
CA GLN A 13 -2.76 -6.95 10.99
C GLN A 13 -2.65 -8.39 11.52
N PHE A 14 -2.72 -9.38 10.62
CA PHE A 14 -2.84 -10.80 10.97
C PHE A 14 -1.78 -11.67 10.31
N MET A 15 -0.96 -11.16 9.39
CA MET A 15 0.13 -11.92 8.77
C MET A 15 1.17 -12.33 9.83
N GLY A 16 1.71 -13.54 9.70
CA GLY A 16 2.74 -14.07 10.62
C GLY A 16 3.36 -15.35 10.09
N ASP A 17 4.31 -15.94 10.79
CA ASP A 17 5.09 -17.08 10.26
C ASP A 17 4.42 -18.45 10.45
N GLU A 18 3.32 -18.52 11.19
CA GLU A 18 2.67 -19.79 11.60
C GLU A 18 1.19 -19.85 11.17
N PRO A 19 0.66 -21.05 10.82
CA PRO A 19 -0.76 -21.21 10.51
C PRO A 19 -1.69 -20.73 11.63
N PRO A 20 -2.84 -20.10 11.32
CA PRO A 20 -3.40 -19.90 9.97
C PRO A 20 -2.95 -18.59 9.29
N TYR A 21 -1.84 -17.99 9.72
CA TYR A 21 -1.46 -16.62 9.36
C TYR A 21 -0.34 -16.52 8.32
N ASP A 22 0.22 -17.65 7.92
CA ASP A 22 1.46 -17.87 7.17
C ASP A 22 1.31 -17.91 5.65
N SER A 23 0.09 -17.78 5.12
CA SER A 23 -0.13 -17.71 3.68
C SER A 23 -1.44 -17.01 3.35
N LEU A 24 -1.55 -16.49 2.13
CA LEU A 24 -2.80 -15.91 1.65
C LEU A 24 -3.97 -16.91 1.71
N GLU A 25 -3.69 -18.19 1.45
CA GLU A 25 -4.68 -19.26 1.45
C GLU A 25 -5.23 -19.55 2.86
N ASN A 26 -4.33 -19.70 3.82
CA ASN A 26 -4.71 -19.91 5.22
C ASN A 26 -5.45 -18.69 5.80
N LEU A 27 -5.02 -17.49 5.44
CA LEU A 27 -5.73 -16.25 5.81
C LEU A 27 -7.13 -16.21 5.19
N CYS A 28 -7.30 -16.55 3.91
CA CYS A 28 -8.63 -16.58 3.27
C CYS A 28 -9.57 -17.60 3.95
N GLN A 29 -9.05 -18.79 4.28
CA GLN A 29 -9.82 -19.80 5.00
C GLN A 29 -10.23 -19.31 6.41
N TRP A 30 -9.32 -18.68 7.12
CA TRP A 30 -9.58 -18.13 8.46
C TRP A 30 -10.59 -16.98 8.42
N VAL A 31 -10.37 -16.00 7.54
CA VAL A 31 -11.25 -14.83 7.36
C VAL A 31 -12.67 -15.23 6.94
N SER A 32 -12.81 -16.17 6.01
CA SER A 32 -14.12 -16.66 5.57
C SER A 32 -14.89 -17.35 6.70
N ASN A 33 -14.22 -18.13 7.55
CA ASN A 33 -14.82 -18.78 8.72
C ASN A 33 -15.32 -17.78 9.77
N LEU A 34 -14.75 -16.56 9.82
CA LEU A 34 -15.21 -15.47 10.69
C LEU A 34 -16.40 -14.69 10.11
N GLY A 35 -16.83 -14.99 8.88
CA GLY A 35 -17.99 -14.37 8.24
C GLY A 35 -17.69 -13.09 7.45
N PHE A 36 -16.42 -12.75 7.25
CA PHE A 36 -16.02 -11.65 6.37
C PHE A 36 -16.39 -11.92 4.91
N LYS A 37 -16.50 -10.83 4.15
CA LYS A 37 -16.82 -10.83 2.71
C LYS A 37 -15.75 -10.20 1.85
N GLY A 38 -14.94 -9.31 2.44
CA GLY A 38 -13.86 -8.64 1.74
C GLY A 38 -12.52 -8.80 2.43
N ILE A 39 -11.44 -8.78 1.66
CA ILE A 39 -10.07 -8.68 2.15
C ILE A 39 -9.35 -7.54 1.45
N GLN A 40 -8.61 -6.75 2.23
CA GLN A 40 -7.63 -5.80 1.73
C GLN A 40 -6.24 -6.42 1.84
N ILE A 41 -5.52 -6.47 0.73
CA ILE A 41 -4.25 -7.22 0.61
C ILE A 41 -3.06 -6.23 0.66
N PRO A 42 -2.17 -6.32 1.67
CA PRO A 42 -0.92 -5.59 1.65
C PRO A 42 0.07 -6.15 0.63
N THR A 43 0.90 -5.28 0.10
CA THR A 43 1.83 -5.61 -1.00
C THR A 43 3.30 -5.53 -0.59
N SER A 44 3.57 -5.43 0.71
CA SER A 44 4.91 -5.30 1.27
C SER A 44 5.66 -6.63 1.37
N ASP A 45 4.95 -7.76 1.28
CA ASP A 45 5.53 -9.09 1.41
C ASP A 45 5.14 -9.99 0.22
N PRO A 46 6.11 -10.34 -0.65
CA PRO A 46 5.87 -11.18 -1.83
C PRO A 46 5.48 -12.62 -1.48
N HIS A 47 5.68 -13.08 -0.24
CA HIS A 47 5.22 -14.39 0.22
C HIS A 47 3.68 -14.50 0.19
N TYR A 48 2.99 -13.39 0.44
CA TYR A 48 1.53 -13.32 0.41
C TYR A 48 1.01 -12.80 -0.93
N PHE A 49 1.67 -11.78 -1.48
CA PHE A 49 1.27 -11.15 -2.74
C PHE A 49 2.47 -10.50 -3.46
N ASP A 50 2.85 -11.04 -4.61
CA ASP A 50 3.93 -10.50 -5.43
C ASP A 50 3.41 -9.33 -6.29
N LEU A 51 3.65 -8.11 -5.81
CA LEU A 51 3.19 -6.88 -6.44
C LEU A 51 3.72 -6.69 -7.86
N LYS A 52 5.02 -6.95 -8.06
CA LYS A 52 5.67 -6.76 -9.35
C LYS A 52 5.10 -7.76 -10.35
N ARG A 53 4.93 -9.01 -9.95
CA ARG A 53 4.30 -10.03 -10.79
C ARG A 53 2.85 -9.65 -11.10
N ALA A 54 2.07 -9.20 -10.13
CA ALA A 54 0.70 -8.74 -10.37
C ALA A 54 0.62 -7.60 -11.40
N ALA A 55 1.59 -6.70 -11.43
CA ALA A 55 1.65 -5.65 -12.44
C ALA A 55 1.99 -6.18 -13.86
N GLN A 56 2.63 -7.34 -13.98
CA GLN A 56 3.23 -7.84 -15.22
C GLN A 56 2.58 -9.12 -15.78
N ASP A 57 1.81 -9.84 -14.96
CA ASP A 57 1.27 -11.17 -15.25
C ASP A 57 -0.24 -11.20 -14.92
N LEU A 58 -1.07 -11.15 -15.96
CA LEU A 58 -2.53 -11.22 -15.84
C LEU A 58 -2.99 -12.59 -15.32
N ASP A 59 -2.28 -13.68 -15.65
CA ASP A 59 -2.64 -15.02 -15.20
C ASP A 59 -2.42 -15.15 -13.70
N TYR A 60 -1.36 -14.52 -13.15
CA TYR A 60 -1.18 -14.41 -11.71
C TYR A 60 -2.35 -13.67 -11.04
N CYS A 61 -2.77 -12.54 -11.59
CA CYS A 61 -3.93 -11.79 -11.06
C CYS A 61 -5.21 -12.63 -11.08
N ASN A 62 -5.48 -13.35 -12.17
CA ASN A 62 -6.63 -14.24 -12.28
C ASN A 62 -6.55 -15.38 -11.24
N ALA A 63 -5.39 -16.01 -11.10
CA ALA A 63 -5.20 -17.08 -10.11
C ALA A 63 -5.41 -16.60 -8.67
N ILE A 64 -4.96 -15.38 -8.33
CA ILE A 64 -5.20 -14.78 -7.02
C ILE A 64 -6.70 -14.50 -6.81
N LYS A 65 -7.38 -13.92 -7.81
CA LYS A 65 -8.84 -13.68 -7.74
C LYS A 65 -9.62 -14.96 -7.55
N ASP A 66 -9.31 -15.99 -8.34
CA ASP A 66 -9.99 -17.28 -8.26
C ASP A 66 -9.74 -17.96 -6.90
N LYS A 67 -8.52 -17.87 -6.38
CA LYS A 67 -8.18 -18.36 -5.03
C LYS A 67 -9.04 -17.66 -3.97
N VAL A 68 -9.07 -16.33 -3.95
CA VAL A 68 -9.83 -15.56 -2.96
C VAL A 68 -11.34 -15.84 -3.09
N ALA A 69 -11.86 -15.87 -4.32
CA ALA A 69 -13.26 -16.17 -4.61
C ALA A 69 -13.66 -17.59 -4.19
N SER A 70 -12.75 -18.56 -4.22
CA SER A 70 -13.03 -19.94 -3.78
C SER A 70 -13.43 -20.04 -2.29
N TYR A 71 -13.03 -19.06 -1.48
CA TYR A 71 -13.43 -18.92 -0.06
C TYR A 71 -14.68 -18.04 0.14
N GLY A 72 -15.33 -17.60 -0.94
CA GLY A 72 -16.48 -16.67 -0.88
C GLY A 72 -16.11 -15.26 -0.45
N LEU A 73 -14.85 -14.85 -0.70
CA LEU A 73 -14.31 -13.52 -0.40
C LEU A 73 -14.11 -12.71 -1.69
N GLU A 74 -14.11 -11.39 -1.57
CA GLU A 74 -13.70 -10.45 -2.62
C GLU A 74 -12.43 -9.70 -2.19
N ILE A 75 -11.57 -9.37 -3.16
CA ILE A 75 -10.48 -8.41 -2.94
C ILE A 75 -11.10 -7.02 -3.01
N THR A 76 -11.01 -6.24 -1.94
CA THR A 76 -11.59 -4.89 -1.90
C THR A 76 -10.61 -3.88 -2.48
N GLU A 77 -9.38 -3.87 -1.96
CA GLU A 77 -8.29 -3.01 -2.39
C GLU A 77 -6.94 -3.73 -2.20
N LEU A 78 -5.93 -3.29 -2.96
CA LEU A 78 -4.54 -3.47 -2.54
C LEU A 78 -4.14 -2.31 -1.63
N SER A 79 -3.18 -2.53 -0.72
CA SER A 79 -2.62 -1.48 0.12
C SER A 79 -1.11 -1.35 -0.03
N THR A 80 -0.61 -0.12 -0.18
CA THR A 80 0.82 0.22 -0.22
C THR A 80 1.23 1.14 0.93
N HIS A 81 0.68 0.95 2.13
CA HIS A 81 0.94 1.84 3.27
C HIS A 81 2.44 2.06 3.57
N LEU A 82 3.23 0.99 3.60
CA LEU A 82 4.67 1.10 3.86
C LEU A 82 5.38 1.77 2.69
N GLN A 83 5.10 1.37 1.45
CA GLN A 83 5.76 1.91 0.26
C GLN A 83 5.41 3.38 0.04
N GLY A 84 4.14 3.75 0.15
CA GLY A 84 3.67 5.13 0.03
C GLY A 84 4.27 6.05 1.09
N GLN A 85 4.41 5.57 2.33
CA GLN A 85 5.09 6.32 3.40
C GLN A 85 6.52 6.74 2.99
N LEU A 86 7.20 5.91 2.20
CA LEU A 86 8.58 6.13 1.77
C LEU A 86 8.73 7.11 0.61
N VAL A 87 7.64 7.57 -0.01
CA VAL A 87 7.67 8.62 -1.05
C VAL A 87 8.10 9.98 -0.47
N ALA A 88 7.71 10.25 0.78
CA ALA A 88 7.93 11.54 1.43
C ALA A 88 8.33 11.37 2.90
N VAL A 89 9.59 11.00 3.11
CA VAL A 89 10.20 10.88 4.45
C VAL A 89 10.98 12.14 4.79
N HIS A 90 10.65 12.75 5.93
CA HIS A 90 11.46 13.84 6.46
C HIS A 90 12.83 13.32 6.93
N PRO A 91 13.96 13.99 6.67
CA PRO A 91 15.30 13.51 7.03
C PRO A 91 15.47 13.14 8.51
N ALA A 92 14.78 13.84 9.41
CA ALA A 92 14.77 13.52 10.86
C ALA A 92 14.23 12.11 11.20
N TYR A 93 13.49 11.48 10.29
CA TYR A 93 12.92 10.14 10.45
C TYR A 93 13.57 9.11 9.53
N ASP A 94 14.63 9.48 8.81
CA ASP A 94 15.23 8.64 7.78
C ASP A 94 15.57 7.21 8.27
N SER A 95 16.32 7.11 9.36
CA SER A 95 16.71 5.83 9.95
C SER A 95 15.54 5.02 10.52
N LEU A 96 14.43 5.68 10.88
CA LEU A 96 13.25 5.02 11.44
C LEU A 96 12.44 4.28 10.38
N PHE A 97 12.60 4.67 9.11
CA PHE A 97 11.86 4.13 7.98
C PHE A 97 12.69 3.19 7.10
N ASP A 98 13.96 2.95 7.44
CA ASP A 98 14.85 2.15 6.61
C ASP A 98 14.38 0.70 6.48
N ALA A 99 13.97 0.10 7.59
CA ALA A 99 13.46 -1.27 7.66
C ALA A 99 12.13 -1.49 6.89
N PHE A 100 11.50 -0.44 6.36
CA PHE A 100 10.27 -0.57 5.57
C PHE A 100 10.56 -0.80 4.08
N ALA A 101 11.83 -0.73 3.68
CA ALA A 101 12.29 -1.06 2.35
C ALA A 101 13.23 -2.28 2.37
N PRO A 102 13.48 -2.89 1.20
CA PRO A 102 14.48 -3.93 1.05
C PRO A 102 15.89 -3.47 1.43
N GLU A 103 16.72 -4.40 1.91
CA GLU A 103 18.09 -4.12 2.39
C GLU A 103 18.95 -3.39 1.35
N GLU A 104 18.74 -3.64 0.05
CA GLU A 104 19.54 -3.03 -1.02
C GLU A 104 19.40 -1.50 -1.13
N VAL A 105 18.37 -0.90 -0.52
CA VAL A 105 18.17 0.56 -0.51
C VAL A 105 18.30 1.18 0.89
N HIS A 106 18.76 0.41 1.88
CA HIS A 106 19.01 0.91 3.23
C HIS A 106 20.13 1.96 3.25
N ASN A 107 20.03 2.91 4.18
CA ASN A 107 20.93 4.06 4.33
C ASN A 107 21.09 4.91 3.05
N ASN A 108 20.13 4.81 2.13
CA ASN A 108 20.12 5.56 0.87
C ASN A 108 18.71 6.14 0.61
N PRO A 109 18.40 7.34 1.14
CA PRO A 109 17.05 7.93 1.03
C PRO A 109 16.58 8.14 -0.41
N GLU A 110 17.49 8.45 -1.32
CA GLU A 110 17.19 8.67 -2.73
C GLU A 110 16.83 7.35 -3.44
N ALA A 111 17.63 6.30 -3.22
CA ALA A 111 17.33 4.97 -3.74
C ALA A 111 16.03 4.42 -3.15
N ARG A 112 15.80 4.60 -1.85
CA ARG A 112 14.57 4.19 -1.15
C ARG A 112 13.33 4.90 -1.72
N THR A 113 13.43 6.20 -1.97
CA THR A 113 12.35 6.98 -2.61
C THR A 113 12.09 6.47 -4.03
N THR A 114 13.15 6.23 -4.81
CA THR A 114 13.03 5.68 -6.19
C THR A 114 12.35 4.31 -6.19
N TRP A 115 12.72 3.44 -5.24
CA TRP A 115 12.08 2.14 -5.04
C TRP A 115 10.59 2.30 -4.71
N ALA A 116 10.25 3.13 -3.73
CA ALA A 116 8.88 3.39 -3.30
C ALA A 116 7.98 3.86 -4.44
N ILE A 117 8.50 4.79 -5.27
CA ILE A 117 7.84 5.29 -6.48
C ILE A 117 7.54 4.14 -7.45
N GLN A 118 8.49 3.24 -7.66
CA GLN A 118 8.29 2.10 -8.55
C GLN A 118 7.24 1.14 -8.01
N GLN A 119 7.18 0.92 -6.70
CA GLN A 119 6.14 0.10 -6.08
C GLN A 119 4.74 0.69 -6.29
N LEU A 120 4.55 2.00 -6.13
CA LEU A 120 3.25 2.64 -6.40
C LEU A 120 2.81 2.50 -7.86
N LYS A 121 3.74 2.56 -8.82
CA LYS A 121 3.42 2.29 -10.23
C LYS A 121 2.96 0.86 -10.45
N TYR A 122 3.67 -0.12 -9.87
CA TYR A 122 3.22 -1.51 -9.92
C TYR A 122 1.85 -1.69 -9.26
N ALA A 123 1.59 -0.99 -8.17
CA ALA A 123 0.32 -1.05 -7.47
C ALA A 123 -0.86 -0.52 -8.29
N ALA A 124 -0.70 0.59 -9.02
CA ALA A 124 -1.72 1.09 -9.93
C ALA A 124 -2.05 0.04 -11.02
N THR A 125 -1.03 -0.46 -11.72
CA THR A 125 -1.21 -1.47 -12.77
C THR A 125 -1.78 -2.79 -12.23
N ALA A 126 -1.29 -3.28 -11.09
CA ALA A 126 -1.79 -4.49 -10.44
C ALA A 126 -3.26 -4.35 -10.01
N SER A 127 -3.63 -3.19 -9.46
CA SER A 127 -5.02 -2.92 -9.05
C SER A 127 -5.96 -2.98 -10.25
N LYS A 128 -5.57 -2.39 -11.39
CA LYS A 128 -6.31 -2.51 -12.65
C LYS A 128 -6.37 -3.94 -13.16
N ASN A 129 -5.25 -4.67 -13.14
CA ASN A 129 -5.21 -6.07 -13.59
C ASN A 129 -6.14 -6.97 -12.76
N LEU A 130 -6.30 -6.67 -11.47
CA LEU A 130 -7.27 -7.33 -10.58
C LEU A 130 -8.72 -6.86 -10.81
N GLY A 131 -8.93 -5.77 -11.55
CA GLY A 131 -10.24 -5.16 -11.77
C GLY A 131 -10.76 -4.38 -10.56
N LEU A 132 -9.85 -3.89 -9.72
CA LEU A 132 -10.16 -3.01 -8.60
C LEU A 132 -10.41 -1.58 -9.12
N THR A 133 -11.02 -0.76 -8.28
CA THR A 133 -11.31 0.65 -8.60
C THR A 133 -10.76 1.63 -7.56
N ALA A 134 -10.20 1.11 -6.46
CA ALA A 134 -9.63 1.91 -5.40
C ALA A 134 -8.33 1.26 -4.89
N HIS A 135 -7.41 2.09 -4.40
CA HIS A 135 -6.16 1.68 -3.79
C HIS A 135 -5.87 2.51 -2.54
N VAL A 136 -5.45 1.86 -1.45
CA VAL A 136 -5.13 2.57 -0.22
C VAL A 136 -3.63 2.68 0.00
N THR A 137 -3.17 3.84 0.48
CA THR A 137 -1.75 4.08 0.69
C THR A 137 -1.55 5.15 1.77
N PHE A 138 -0.31 5.31 2.23
CA PHE A 138 0.09 6.48 3.02
C PHE A 138 0.82 7.48 2.15
N SER A 139 0.63 8.77 2.43
CA SER A 139 1.24 9.84 1.64
C SER A 139 2.74 10.04 1.94
N GLY A 140 3.24 9.51 3.06
CA GLY A 140 4.40 10.09 3.72
C GLY A 140 4.02 11.41 4.40
N ALA A 141 4.97 12.02 5.11
CA ALA A 141 4.68 13.20 5.93
C ALA A 141 5.93 14.05 6.20
N LEU A 142 6.15 15.05 5.33
CA LEU A 142 7.23 16.02 5.51
C LEU A 142 6.98 16.97 6.69
N ALA A 143 5.71 17.25 7.01
CA ALA A 143 5.34 18.14 8.11
C ALA A 143 5.32 17.45 9.49
N TRP A 144 5.46 16.12 9.55
CA TRP A 144 5.30 15.34 10.79
C TRP A 144 6.18 15.80 11.96
N PRO A 145 7.49 16.08 11.79
CA PRO A 145 8.33 16.57 12.89
C PRO A 145 7.82 17.88 13.51
N TYR A 146 7.02 18.64 12.78
CA TYR A 146 6.54 19.96 13.18
C TYR A 146 5.16 19.92 13.81
N LEU A 147 4.57 18.74 14.06
CA LEU A 147 3.23 18.61 14.66
C LEU A 147 3.08 19.45 15.94
N TYR A 148 4.08 19.41 16.81
CA TYR A 148 4.13 20.29 17.98
C TYR A 148 4.74 21.65 17.61
N PRO A 149 4.01 22.77 17.75
CA PRO A 149 4.45 24.08 17.27
C PRO A 149 5.38 24.79 18.27
N TRP A 150 6.40 24.08 18.76
CA TRP A 150 7.41 24.63 19.66
C TRP A 150 8.83 24.19 19.26
N PRO A 151 9.78 25.12 19.02
CA PRO A 151 9.57 26.57 18.94
C PRO A 151 8.56 26.95 17.84
N GLN A 152 8.11 28.20 17.82
CA GLN A 152 7.14 28.64 16.79
C GLN A 152 7.68 28.34 15.38
N ARG A 153 6.81 27.78 14.55
CA ARG A 153 7.15 27.46 13.16
C ARG A 153 7.38 28.77 12.39
N PRO A 154 8.42 28.85 11.55
CA PRO A 154 8.55 29.98 10.64
C PRO A 154 7.34 30.03 9.68
N PRO A 155 6.90 31.24 9.27
CA PRO A 155 5.86 31.39 8.26
C PRO A 155 6.23 30.63 6.97
N GLY A 156 5.25 29.96 6.34
CA GLY A 156 5.44 29.24 5.08
C GLY A 156 5.91 27.78 5.21
N LEU A 157 6.38 27.34 6.39
CA LEU A 157 6.94 25.99 6.54
C LEU A 157 5.91 24.87 6.29
N ILE A 158 4.66 25.07 6.71
CA ILE A 158 3.61 24.06 6.51
C ILE A 158 3.17 24.05 5.05
N GLU A 159 3.01 25.22 4.45
CA GLU A 159 2.69 25.40 3.04
C GLU A 159 3.72 24.71 2.15
N THR A 160 5.02 24.98 2.37
CA THR A 160 6.11 24.31 1.64
C THR A 160 6.07 22.79 1.80
N ALA A 161 5.80 22.27 3.00
CA ALA A 161 5.71 20.83 3.21
C ALA A 161 4.56 20.18 2.43
N PHE A 162 3.39 20.84 2.34
CA PHE A 162 2.26 20.35 1.56
C PHE A 162 2.44 20.56 0.05
N GLU A 163 3.04 21.68 -0.38
CA GLU A 163 3.38 21.93 -1.79
C GLU A 163 4.35 20.87 -2.32
N GLU A 164 5.42 20.58 -1.57
CA GLU A 164 6.38 19.53 -1.91
C GLU A 164 5.71 18.15 -1.95
N LEU A 165 4.83 17.85 -0.98
CA LEU A 165 4.08 16.61 -0.98
C LEU A 165 3.20 16.49 -2.22
N ALA A 166 2.45 17.54 -2.57
CA ALA A 166 1.61 17.57 -3.77
C ALA A 166 2.44 17.39 -5.06
N GLN A 167 3.59 18.08 -5.17
CA GLN A 167 4.48 17.95 -6.32
C GLN A 167 5.00 16.52 -6.50
N ARG A 168 5.38 15.84 -5.41
CA ARG A 168 5.78 14.43 -5.46
C ARG A 168 4.63 13.53 -5.90
N TRP A 169 3.44 13.74 -5.36
CA TRP A 169 2.30 12.86 -5.57
C TRP A 169 1.59 13.04 -6.92
N GLN A 170 1.68 14.21 -7.55
CA GLN A 170 0.96 14.50 -8.80
C GLN A 170 1.21 13.43 -9.87
N ALA A 171 2.48 13.04 -10.08
CA ALA A 171 2.80 12.04 -11.08
C ALA A 171 2.26 10.64 -10.77
N PHE A 172 2.01 10.30 -9.49
CA PHE A 172 1.38 9.05 -9.10
C PHE A 172 -0.12 9.13 -9.31
N LEU A 173 -0.76 10.20 -8.84
CA LEU A 173 -2.20 10.41 -9.04
C LEU A 173 -2.55 10.38 -10.53
N ASP A 174 -1.76 11.05 -11.38
CA ASP A 174 -1.94 10.99 -12.84
C ASP A 174 -1.80 9.57 -13.43
N HIS A 175 -1.01 8.70 -12.79
CA HIS A 175 -0.85 7.31 -13.22
C HIS A 175 -1.99 6.43 -12.72
N PHE A 176 -2.41 6.59 -11.46
CA PHE A 176 -3.59 5.94 -10.89
C PHE A 176 -4.85 6.28 -11.69
N ASP A 177 -5.04 7.56 -12.04
CA ASP A 177 -6.12 8.04 -12.92
C ASP A 177 -6.10 7.34 -14.29
N LYS A 178 -4.93 7.18 -14.91
CA LYS A 178 -4.78 6.48 -16.20
C LYS A 178 -5.12 5.00 -16.12
N GLU A 179 -4.84 4.37 -14.97
CA GLU A 179 -5.20 2.98 -14.73
C GLU A 179 -6.67 2.82 -14.26
N GLY A 180 -7.38 3.93 -13.99
CA GLY A 180 -8.77 3.94 -13.55
C GLY A 180 -8.96 3.57 -12.09
N ILE A 181 -7.99 3.95 -11.25
CA ILE A 181 -7.93 3.61 -9.82
C ILE A 181 -7.97 4.91 -9.00
N ASP A 182 -8.90 4.99 -8.05
CA ASP A 182 -9.01 6.06 -7.03
C ASP A 182 -8.03 5.82 -5.86
#